data_AF-A0A4P7R241-F1
#
_entry.id   AF-A0A4P7R241-F1
#
_cell.length_a   1.000
_cell.length_b   1.000
_cell.length_c   1.000
_cell.angle_alpha   90.00
_cell.angle_beta   90.00
_cell.angle_gamma   90.00
#
_symmetry.space_group_name_H-M   'P 1'
#
loop_
_entity.id
_entity.type
_entity.pdbx_description
1 polymer ?
#
loop_
_entity_poly.entity_id
_entity_poly.type
_entity_poly.pdbx_seq_one_letter_code
_entity_poly.pdbx_strand_id
1 'polypeptide(L)'
;MLIEELEFDGLMVADGSRTNHLFAMSHDYQPGPVGNDTAIVLAVAGRLEMIAGRPAAGQTGINIDGILVHLHAAAPDVFPSTSRLDYRIVNSVAFSLYKSRDRRTMPRDKEVTEVGNLDRLTRYLADSRHIVAFSAPAELAVRSIGKEPDFHFHHPSMSRLNSLYPRLGHDRRWRVLERYRMFADAMLHTHAMTGN
;
A
#
# COMPACT_ATOMS: atom_id res chain seq x y z
N MET A 1 -19.64 43.72 7.55
CA MET A 1 -18.56 42.79 7.16
C MET A 1 -18.74 41.54 8.00
N LEU A 2 -19.57 40.63 7.50
CA LEU A 2 -19.88 39.32 8.06
C LEU A 2 -19.66 38.35 6.91
N ILE A 3 -18.84 37.32 7.14
CA ILE A 3 -18.51 36.29 6.15
C ILE A 3 -19.64 35.27 6.23
N GLU A 4 -20.31 35.05 5.10
CA GLU A 4 -21.40 34.08 4.94
C GLU A 4 -20.89 32.65 5.09
N GLU A 5 -21.65 31.86 5.85
CA GLU A 5 -21.55 30.41 5.96
C GLU A 5 -21.99 29.78 4.63
N LEU A 6 -21.10 28.97 4.02
CA LEU A 6 -21.46 28.11 2.90
C LEU A 6 -21.91 26.75 3.44
N GLU A 7 -23.22 26.57 3.50
CA GLU A 7 -23.87 25.25 3.64
C GLU A 7 -23.52 24.39 2.42
N PHE A 8 -22.87 23.26 2.65
CA PHE A 8 -22.72 22.22 1.64
C PHE A 8 -23.91 21.26 1.74
N ASP A 9 -24.92 21.56 0.93
CA ASP A 9 -26.10 20.74 0.76
C ASP A 9 -25.79 19.43 0.04
N GLY A 10 -26.50 18.37 0.44
CA GLY A 10 -26.13 16.98 0.22
C GLY A 10 -26.10 16.50 -1.23
N LEU A 11 -25.18 15.57 -1.49
CA LEU A 11 -25.19 14.73 -2.69
C LEU A 11 -25.69 13.32 -2.30
N MET A 12 -27.01 13.15 -2.30
CA MET A 12 -27.65 11.84 -2.39
C MET A 12 -27.45 11.33 -3.83
N VAL A 13 -26.70 10.24 -4.00
CA VAL A 13 -26.67 9.50 -5.28
C VAL A 13 -27.58 8.29 -5.14
N ALA A 14 -28.72 8.36 -5.84
CA ALA A 14 -29.66 7.27 -6.01
C ALA A 14 -29.21 6.37 -7.18
N ASP A 15 -28.46 5.31 -6.87
CA ASP A 15 -28.27 4.14 -7.73
C ASP A 15 -27.69 3.02 -6.84
N GLY A 16 -28.26 1.83 -6.90
CA GLY A 16 -27.80 0.63 -6.18
C GLY A 16 -26.49 0.05 -6.71
N SER A 17 -25.55 0.90 -7.15
CA SER A 17 -24.20 0.54 -7.55
C SER A 17 -23.20 0.93 -6.43
N ARG A 18 -22.27 0.01 -6.15
CA ARG A 18 -21.39 -0.02 -4.97
C ARG A 18 -20.80 1.35 -4.63
N THR A 19 -21.16 1.86 -3.45
CA THR A 19 -20.62 3.08 -2.83
C THR A 19 -19.11 2.99 -2.66
N ASN A 20 -18.32 3.58 -3.56
CA ASN A 20 -16.86 3.67 -3.36
C ASN A 20 -16.22 5.00 -3.79
N HIS A 21 -16.96 6.11 -3.71
CA HIS A 21 -16.48 7.44 -4.14
C HIS A 21 -16.22 8.45 -3.01
N LEU A 22 -16.12 8.06 -1.74
CA LEU A 22 -16.15 9.03 -0.64
C LEU A 22 -14.80 9.34 0.04
N PHE A 23 -13.66 8.90 -0.50
CA PHE A 23 -12.37 9.18 0.11
C PHE A 23 -11.43 9.92 -0.84
N ALA A 24 -11.10 11.16 -0.48
CA ALA A 24 -10.08 11.95 -1.16
C ALA A 24 -8.70 11.30 -0.96
N MET A 25 -7.85 11.43 -1.98
CA MET A 25 -6.45 11.01 -1.90
C MET A 25 -5.72 11.80 -0.81
N SER A 26 -4.89 11.10 -0.03
CA SER A 26 -4.06 11.67 1.05
C SER A 26 -2.73 10.93 1.12
N HIS A 27 -1.78 11.40 1.92
CA HIS A 27 -0.48 10.71 2.07
C HIS A 27 -0.61 9.27 2.63
N ASP A 28 -1.72 8.96 3.30
CA ASP A 28 -2.00 7.63 3.86
C ASP A 28 -2.97 6.79 3.01
N TYR A 29 -3.61 7.35 1.99
CA TYR A 29 -4.62 6.64 1.22
C TYR A 29 -4.70 7.06 -0.26
N GLN A 30 -4.82 6.05 -1.12
CA GLN A 30 -5.14 6.16 -2.53
C GLN A 30 -6.28 5.17 -2.83
N PRO A 31 -7.42 5.61 -3.40
CA PRO A 31 -8.57 4.73 -3.61
C PRO A 31 -8.37 3.66 -4.68
N GLY A 32 -7.54 3.97 -5.69
CA GLY A 32 -7.44 3.17 -6.92
C GLY A 32 -8.65 3.40 -7.85
N PRO A 33 -8.56 2.95 -9.11
CA PRO A 33 -9.68 2.94 -10.04
C PRO A 33 -10.72 1.89 -9.66
N VAL A 34 -11.97 2.11 -10.08
CA VAL A 34 -13.02 1.09 -9.98
C VAL A 34 -12.63 -0.13 -10.80
N GLY A 35 -12.82 -1.33 -10.24
CA GLY A 35 -12.56 -2.60 -10.92
C GLY A 35 -11.22 -3.26 -10.59
N ASN A 36 -10.29 -2.57 -9.92
CA ASN A 36 -9.15 -3.22 -9.28
C ASN A 36 -9.50 -3.51 -7.81
N ASP A 37 -9.67 -4.79 -7.48
CA ASP A 37 -10.02 -5.28 -6.15
C ASP A 37 -8.80 -5.68 -5.30
N THR A 38 -7.58 -5.43 -5.80
CA THR A 38 -6.32 -5.64 -5.07
C THR A 38 -5.89 -4.37 -4.35
N ALA A 39 -5.70 -4.49 -3.03
CA ALA A 39 -5.19 -3.42 -2.19
C ALA A 39 -3.77 -3.70 -1.69
N ILE A 40 -2.94 -2.66 -1.69
CA ILE A 40 -1.59 -2.66 -1.13
C ILE A 40 -1.61 -1.94 0.21
N VAL A 41 -1.21 -2.64 1.26
CA VAL A 41 -1.09 -2.13 2.62
C VAL A 41 0.38 -1.89 2.95
N LEU A 42 0.70 -0.66 3.32
CA LEU A 42 2.02 -0.18 3.71
C LEU A 42 2.01 0.24 5.17
N ALA A 43 3.19 0.35 5.81
CA ALA A 43 3.23 0.68 7.23
C ALA A 43 2.86 2.14 7.55
N VAL A 44 3.51 3.11 6.89
CA VAL A 44 3.40 4.53 7.22
C VAL A 44 3.90 5.41 6.08
N ALA A 45 3.31 6.59 5.92
CA ALA A 45 3.75 7.60 4.97
C ALA A 45 5.07 8.24 5.41
N GLY A 46 5.97 8.50 4.46
CA GLY A 46 7.19 9.26 4.69
C GLY A 46 7.03 10.75 4.40
N ARG A 47 8.15 11.47 4.39
CA ARG A 47 8.20 12.91 4.03
C ARG A 47 7.72 13.17 2.61
N LEU A 48 8.09 12.30 1.66
CA LEU A 48 7.75 12.50 0.24
C LEU A 48 6.26 12.26 -0.01
N GLU A 49 5.67 11.27 0.65
CA GLU A 49 4.24 10.98 0.61
C GLU A 49 3.43 12.16 1.18
N MET A 50 3.88 12.73 2.30
CA MET A 50 3.27 13.92 2.90
C MET A 50 3.28 15.13 1.96
N ILE A 51 4.40 15.39 1.28
CA ILE A 51 4.52 16.51 0.32
C ILE A 51 3.68 16.26 -0.92
N ALA A 52 3.65 15.01 -1.41
CA ALA A 52 2.94 14.66 -2.63
C ALA A 52 1.44 14.45 -2.44
N GLY A 53 0.95 14.39 -1.19
CA GLY A 53 -0.46 14.14 -0.88
C GLY A 53 -0.94 12.74 -1.29
N ARG A 54 -0.05 11.76 -1.42
CA ARG A 54 -0.40 10.37 -1.81
C ARG A 54 0.58 9.33 -1.23
N PRO A 55 0.15 8.10 -0.95
CA PRO A 55 1.03 7.05 -0.47
C PRO A 55 2.02 6.63 -1.57
N ALA A 56 3.13 6.01 -1.14
CA ALA A 56 4.17 5.49 -2.04
C ALA A 56 4.66 6.52 -3.09
N ALA A 57 4.80 7.78 -2.72
CA ALA A 57 5.33 8.81 -3.61
C ALA A 57 6.87 8.74 -3.76
N GLY A 58 7.56 8.15 -2.77
CA GLY A 58 9.02 8.03 -2.76
C GLY A 58 9.58 6.78 -3.46
N GLN A 59 10.81 6.44 -3.10
CA GLN A 59 11.55 5.29 -3.67
C GLN A 59 10.82 3.96 -3.50
N THR A 60 10.08 3.78 -2.41
CA THR A 60 9.26 2.59 -2.19
C THR A 60 8.23 2.43 -3.31
N GLY A 61 7.59 3.51 -3.76
CA GLY A 61 6.65 3.46 -4.88
C GLY A 61 7.31 3.06 -6.20
N ILE A 62 8.49 3.61 -6.49
CA ILE A 62 9.27 3.23 -7.68
C ILE A 62 9.59 1.72 -7.66
N ASN A 63 9.94 1.20 -6.48
CA ASN A 63 10.22 -0.22 -6.34
C ASN A 63 8.96 -1.07 -6.51
N ILE A 64 7.82 -0.61 -5.99
CA ILE A 64 6.53 -1.28 -6.17
C ILE A 64 6.19 -1.37 -7.66
N ASP A 65 6.30 -0.30 -8.44
CA ASP A 65 6.06 -0.36 -9.90
C ASP A 65 6.96 -1.42 -10.57
N GLY A 66 8.25 -1.45 -10.22
CA GLY A 66 9.19 -2.43 -10.76
C GLY A 66 8.84 -3.88 -10.40
N ILE A 67 8.36 -4.11 -9.18
CA ILE A 67 7.89 -5.43 -8.72
C ILE A 67 6.57 -5.80 -9.42
N LEU A 68 5.65 -4.84 -9.60
CA LEU A 68 4.36 -5.03 -10.25
C LEU A 68 4.50 -5.49 -11.70
N VAL A 69 5.55 -5.09 -12.43
CA VAL A 69 5.84 -5.63 -13.77
C VAL A 69 5.92 -7.16 -13.77
N HIS A 70 6.58 -7.74 -12.77
CA HIS A 70 6.74 -9.18 -12.66
C HIS A 70 5.51 -9.86 -12.08
N LEU A 71 4.88 -9.25 -11.07
CA LEU A 71 3.65 -9.78 -10.48
C LEU A 71 2.49 -9.81 -11.50
N HIS A 72 2.34 -8.76 -12.30
CA HIS A 72 1.35 -8.70 -13.38
C HIS A 72 1.59 -9.79 -14.43
N ALA A 73 2.84 -10.00 -14.84
CA ALA A 73 3.18 -11.02 -15.82
C ALA A 73 2.88 -12.45 -15.32
N ALA A 74 3.02 -12.70 -14.02
CA ALA A 74 2.84 -14.02 -13.42
C ALA A 74 1.41 -14.31 -12.93
N ALA A 75 0.70 -13.29 -12.46
CA ALA A 75 -0.64 -13.41 -11.88
C ALA A 75 -1.50 -12.18 -12.22
N PRO A 76 -1.86 -11.97 -13.50
CA PRO A 76 -2.57 -10.77 -13.95
C PRO A 76 -3.98 -10.62 -13.35
N ASP A 77 -4.61 -11.72 -12.94
CA ASP A 77 -5.93 -11.69 -12.30
C ASP A 77 -5.89 -11.07 -10.89
N VAL A 78 -4.75 -11.18 -10.20
CA VAL A 78 -4.51 -10.58 -8.88
C VAL A 78 -3.81 -9.23 -9.03
N PHE A 79 -2.92 -9.12 -10.01
CA PHE A 79 -2.15 -7.92 -10.27
C PHE A 79 -2.48 -7.38 -11.67
N PRO A 80 -3.63 -6.70 -11.85
CA PRO A 80 -4.11 -6.32 -13.18
C PRO A 80 -3.34 -5.15 -13.83
N SER A 81 -2.45 -4.48 -13.10
CA SER A 81 -1.66 -3.37 -13.63
C SER A 81 -0.20 -3.42 -13.21
N THR A 82 0.68 -2.87 -14.04
CA THR A 82 2.10 -2.65 -13.71
C THR A 82 2.35 -1.34 -12.98
N SER A 83 1.33 -0.49 -12.80
CA SER A 83 1.43 0.84 -12.19
C SER A 83 0.75 0.85 -10.83
N ARG A 84 1.46 1.28 -9.78
CA ARG A 84 0.86 1.39 -8.44
C ARG A 84 -0.30 2.40 -8.37
N LEU A 85 -0.37 3.35 -9.31
CA LEU A 85 -1.47 4.33 -9.34
C LEU A 85 -2.81 3.68 -9.64
N ASP A 86 -2.79 2.49 -10.25
CA ASP A 86 -3.99 1.72 -10.57
C ASP A 86 -4.42 0.81 -9.42
N TYR A 87 -3.79 0.91 -8.25
CA TYR A 87 -4.13 0.12 -7.07
C TYR A 87 -4.70 0.99 -5.97
N ARG A 88 -5.53 0.37 -5.13
CA ARG A 88 -5.80 0.93 -3.81
C ARG A 88 -4.55 0.80 -2.96
N ILE A 89 -4.09 1.91 -2.37
CA ILE A 89 -2.93 1.89 -1.46
C ILE A 89 -3.33 2.53 -0.15
N VAL A 90 -3.06 1.84 0.96
CA VAL A 90 -3.37 2.32 2.31
C VAL A 90 -2.17 2.14 3.23
N ASN A 91 -1.86 3.16 4.03
CA ASN A 91 -0.93 3.05 5.14
C ASN A 91 -1.67 2.58 6.41
N SER A 92 -1.01 1.73 7.22
CA SER A 92 -1.55 1.20 8.48
C SER A 92 -1.89 2.30 9.49
N VAL A 93 -1.15 3.41 9.47
CA VAL A 93 -1.43 4.59 10.30
C VAL A 93 -1.71 5.82 9.45
N ALA A 94 -2.57 6.71 9.95
CA ALA A 94 -2.98 7.93 9.25
C ALA A 94 -1.91 9.04 9.26
N PHE A 95 -0.98 9.04 10.20
CA PHE A 95 0.08 10.05 10.28
C PHE A 95 1.32 9.66 9.44
N SER A 96 2.21 10.62 9.20
CA SER A 96 3.51 10.36 8.55
C SER A 96 4.61 10.13 9.58
N LEU A 97 5.70 9.44 9.22
CA LEU A 97 6.92 9.31 10.02
C LEU A 97 8.18 9.48 9.17
N TYR A 98 9.11 10.31 9.62
CA TYR A 98 10.43 10.42 8.97
C TYR A 98 11.54 10.83 9.95
N LYS A 99 12.74 10.31 9.70
CA LYS A 99 13.88 10.33 10.64
C LYS A 99 14.24 11.74 11.16
N SER A 100 14.16 12.77 10.32
CA SER A 100 14.54 14.13 10.73
C SER A 100 13.55 14.81 11.68
N ARG A 101 12.27 14.40 11.70
CA ARG A 101 11.26 14.91 12.64
C ARG A 101 11.06 13.96 13.82
N ASP A 102 10.92 12.66 13.53
CA ASP A 102 10.41 11.69 14.51
C ASP A 102 11.49 10.78 15.08
N ARG A 103 12.74 10.89 14.60
CA ARG A 103 13.88 10.00 14.91
C ARG A 103 13.66 8.52 14.60
N ARG A 104 12.56 8.19 13.90
CA ARG A 104 12.19 6.85 13.44
C ARG A 104 11.45 6.91 12.12
N THR A 105 11.28 5.75 11.50
CA THR A 105 10.68 5.58 10.17
C THR A 105 9.58 4.53 10.12
N MET A 106 9.30 3.86 11.24
CA MET A 106 8.26 2.83 11.36
C MET A 106 7.32 3.16 12.54
N PRO A 107 6.02 2.85 12.42
CA PRO A 107 5.09 2.95 13.53
C PRO A 107 5.40 1.86 14.56
N ARG A 108 4.90 2.05 15.78
CA ARG A 108 4.89 1.02 16.82
C ARG A 108 3.61 0.21 16.69
N ASP A 109 3.62 -1.04 17.14
CA ASP A 109 2.44 -1.91 17.11
C ASP A 109 1.21 -1.26 17.78
N LYS A 110 1.40 -0.63 18.94
CA LYS A 110 0.33 0.09 19.63
C LYS A 110 -0.31 1.22 18.82
N GLU A 111 0.46 1.86 17.93
CA GLU A 111 -0.01 2.93 17.05
C GLU A 111 -0.77 2.35 15.86
N VAL A 112 -0.30 1.22 15.33
CA VAL A 112 -0.97 0.46 14.27
C VAL A 112 -2.34 -0.02 14.75
N THR A 113 -2.43 -0.51 15.99
CA THR A 113 -3.65 -1.06 16.58
C THR A 113 -4.53 -0.02 17.27
N GLU A 114 -4.26 1.27 17.11
CA GLU A 114 -5.18 2.31 17.61
C GLU A 114 -6.52 2.20 16.88
N VAL A 115 -7.63 2.29 17.64
CA VAL A 115 -9.00 2.12 17.14
C VAL A 115 -9.27 2.97 15.90
N GLY A 116 -8.84 4.25 15.91
CA GLY A 116 -9.03 5.14 14.76
C GLY A 116 -8.29 4.68 13.48
N ASN A 117 -7.13 4.05 13.61
CA ASN A 117 -6.40 3.49 12.49
C ASN A 117 -7.07 2.21 11.96
N LEU A 118 -7.55 1.36 12.86
CA LEU A 118 -8.27 0.13 12.50
C LEU A 118 -9.62 0.44 11.83
N ASP A 119 -10.43 1.35 12.38
CA ASP A 119 -11.72 1.76 11.80
C ASP A 119 -11.56 2.37 10.41
N ARG A 120 -10.50 3.16 10.19
CA ARG A 120 -10.15 3.71 8.89
C ARG A 120 -9.76 2.59 7.92
N LEU A 121 -8.88 1.69 8.35
CA LEU A 121 -8.40 0.58 7.53
C LEU A 121 -9.53 -0.37 7.12
N THR A 122 -10.45 -0.70 8.03
CA THR A 122 -11.66 -1.50 7.76
C THR A 122 -12.48 -0.89 6.64
N ARG A 123 -12.71 0.43 6.67
CA ARG A 123 -13.44 1.15 5.62
C ARG A 123 -12.70 1.11 4.29
N TYR A 124 -11.39 1.38 4.30
CA TYR A 124 -10.58 1.40 3.08
C TYR A 124 -10.43 0.03 2.43
N LEU A 125 -10.46 -1.06 3.20
CA LEU A 125 -10.29 -2.41 2.70
C LEU A 125 -11.60 -3.20 2.56
N ALA A 126 -12.76 -2.57 2.76
CA ALA A 126 -14.06 -3.24 2.80
C ALA A 126 -14.28 -4.12 1.55
N ASP A 127 -14.09 -3.54 0.37
CA ASP A 127 -14.35 -4.19 -0.93
C ASP A 127 -13.10 -4.76 -1.61
N SER A 128 -11.97 -4.83 -0.90
CA SER A 128 -10.77 -5.45 -1.45
C SER A 128 -10.92 -6.97 -1.42
N ARG A 129 -10.79 -7.61 -2.59
CA ARG A 129 -10.76 -9.07 -2.71
C ARG A 129 -9.39 -9.62 -2.35
N HIS A 130 -8.34 -8.93 -2.79
CA HIS A 130 -6.96 -9.31 -2.53
C HIS A 130 -6.26 -8.23 -1.70
N ILE A 131 -5.46 -8.66 -0.72
CA ILE A 131 -4.73 -7.79 0.19
C ILE A 131 -3.25 -8.18 0.20
N VAL A 132 -2.40 -7.20 -0.13
CA VAL A 132 -0.95 -7.33 -0.11
C VAL A 132 -0.40 -6.49 1.03
N ALA A 133 0.14 -7.11 2.06
CA ALA A 133 0.76 -6.45 3.20
C ALA A 133 2.29 -6.41 3.07
N PHE A 134 2.86 -5.22 2.93
CA PHE A 134 4.31 -5.03 2.94
C PHE A 134 4.81 -4.58 4.32
N SER A 135 5.54 -5.47 5.00
CA SER A 135 6.11 -5.40 6.36
C SER A 135 5.22 -5.93 7.49
N ALA A 136 5.85 -6.24 8.63
CA ALA A 136 5.15 -6.73 9.82
C ALA A 136 4.10 -5.73 10.36
N PRO A 137 4.32 -4.40 10.40
CA PRO A 137 3.25 -3.46 10.74
C PRO A 137 2.06 -3.47 9.80
N ALA A 138 2.28 -3.65 8.49
CA ALA A 138 1.19 -3.76 7.52
C ALA A 138 0.37 -5.03 7.75
N GLU A 139 1.06 -6.16 7.95
CA GLU A 139 0.42 -7.44 8.26
C GLU A 139 -0.38 -7.36 9.57
N LEU A 140 0.22 -6.81 10.63
CA LEU A 140 -0.43 -6.60 11.92
C LEU A 140 -1.73 -5.79 11.76
N ALA A 141 -1.70 -4.72 10.96
CA ALA A 141 -2.87 -3.88 10.73
C ALA A 141 -4.01 -4.66 10.06
N VAL A 142 -3.70 -5.43 9.01
CA VAL A 142 -4.67 -6.26 8.29
C VAL A 142 -5.28 -7.33 9.20
N ARG A 143 -4.44 -8.04 9.96
CA ARG A 143 -4.91 -9.06 10.91
C ARG A 143 -5.76 -8.46 12.02
N SER A 144 -5.41 -7.27 12.49
CA SER A 144 -6.12 -6.58 13.58
C SER A 144 -7.54 -6.14 13.20
N ILE A 145 -7.84 -5.98 11.90
CA ILE A 145 -9.21 -5.73 11.41
C ILE A 145 -9.96 -7.03 11.06
N GLY A 146 -9.43 -8.20 11.45
CA GLY A 146 -10.04 -9.50 11.19
C GLY A 146 -9.95 -9.98 9.74
N LYS A 147 -9.03 -9.42 8.94
CA LYS A 147 -8.73 -9.87 7.58
C LYS A 147 -7.42 -10.64 7.53
N GLU A 148 -7.26 -11.48 6.51
CA GLU A 148 -6.02 -12.18 6.22
C GLU A 148 -5.41 -11.63 4.92
N PRO A 149 -4.13 -11.26 4.89
CA PRO A 149 -3.49 -10.86 3.65
C PRO A 149 -3.20 -12.07 2.76
N ASP A 150 -3.64 -12.03 1.50
CA ASP A 150 -3.27 -13.03 0.48
C ASP A 150 -1.74 -13.11 0.33
N PHE A 151 -1.08 -11.94 0.40
CA PHE A 151 0.37 -11.83 0.35
C PHE A 151 0.86 -10.99 1.52
N HIS A 152 1.79 -11.53 2.30
CA HIS A 152 2.54 -10.73 3.27
C HIS A 152 4.03 -10.91 2.98
N PHE A 153 4.76 -9.80 2.85
CA PHE A 153 6.18 -9.87 2.51
C PHE A 153 6.96 -8.68 3.08
N HIS A 154 8.27 -8.69 2.87
CA HIS A 154 9.14 -7.63 3.38
C HIS A 154 8.81 -6.26 2.78
N HIS A 155 9.17 -5.18 3.49
CA HIS A 155 9.04 -3.83 2.95
C HIS A 155 9.91 -3.65 1.68
N PRO A 156 9.37 -3.17 0.54
CA PRO A 156 10.10 -3.06 -0.72
C PRO A 156 11.02 -1.82 -0.77
N SER A 157 11.85 -1.63 0.27
CA SER A 157 12.91 -0.61 0.24
C SER A 157 14.15 -1.12 -0.51
N MET A 158 14.90 -0.20 -1.12
CA MET A 158 16.14 -0.58 -1.81
C MET A 158 17.18 -1.18 -0.85
N SER A 159 17.24 -0.69 0.39
CA SER A 159 18.09 -1.28 1.45
C SER A 159 17.73 -2.75 1.68
N ARG A 160 16.44 -3.06 1.81
CA ARG A 160 15.96 -4.43 2.01
C ARG A 160 16.21 -5.31 0.78
N LEU A 161 15.92 -4.83 -0.43
CA LEU A 161 16.20 -5.54 -1.68
C LEU A 161 17.69 -5.89 -1.83
N ASN A 162 18.57 -4.93 -1.53
CA ASN A 162 20.02 -5.15 -1.56
C ASN A 162 20.47 -6.20 -0.53
N SER A 163 19.85 -6.20 0.65
CA SER A 163 20.15 -7.17 1.72
C SER A 163 19.66 -8.57 1.41
N LEU A 164 18.48 -8.72 0.79
CA LEU A 164 17.90 -10.02 0.45
C LEU A 164 18.62 -10.69 -0.72
N TYR A 165 19.07 -9.89 -1.69
CA TYR A 165 19.66 -10.37 -2.94
C TYR A 165 21.04 -9.75 -3.16
N PRO A 166 22.03 -10.18 -2.34
CA PRO A 166 23.41 -9.72 -2.49
C PRO A 166 24.08 -10.38 -3.71
N ARG A 167 25.23 -9.83 -4.14
CA ARG A 167 26.14 -10.44 -5.13
C ARG A 167 25.59 -10.67 -6.55
N LEU A 168 24.68 -9.82 -7.00
CA LEU A 168 24.29 -9.76 -8.41
C LEU A 168 25.40 -9.08 -9.25
N GLY A 169 25.47 -9.39 -10.55
CA GLY A 169 26.54 -8.97 -11.48
C GLY A 169 26.79 -7.46 -11.61
N HIS A 170 27.71 -7.04 -12.49
CA HIS A 170 28.31 -5.70 -12.42
C HIS A 170 27.41 -4.53 -12.89
N ASP A 171 26.38 -4.75 -13.72
CA ASP A 171 25.52 -3.65 -14.18
C ASP A 171 24.47 -3.24 -13.14
N ARG A 172 24.48 -1.95 -12.76
CA ARG A 172 23.58 -1.43 -11.70
C ARG A 172 22.11 -1.54 -12.08
N ARG A 173 21.75 -1.24 -13.33
CA ARG A 173 20.36 -1.22 -13.78
C ARG A 173 19.80 -2.64 -13.79
N TRP A 174 20.55 -3.57 -14.34
CA TRP A 174 20.23 -4.99 -14.33
C TRP A 174 20.04 -5.52 -12.92
N ARG A 175 20.93 -5.20 -11.96
CA ARG A 175 20.77 -5.61 -10.56
C ARG A 175 19.47 -5.14 -9.93
N VAL A 176 18.98 -3.95 -10.27
CA VAL A 176 17.73 -3.43 -9.72
C VAL A 176 16.54 -4.20 -10.28
N LEU A 177 16.51 -4.41 -11.60
CA LEU A 177 15.45 -5.18 -12.27
C LEU A 177 15.42 -6.63 -11.77
N GLU A 178 16.58 -7.27 -11.66
CA GLU A 178 16.69 -8.64 -11.19
C GLU A 178 16.20 -8.79 -9.74
N ARG A 179 16.42 -7.77 -8.89
CA ARG A 179 15.86 -7.75 -7.53
C ARG A 179 14.36 -7.63 -7.52
N TYR A 180 13.77 -6.86 -8.43
CA TYR A 180 12.32 -6.77 -8.54
C TYR A 180 11.74 -8.14 -8.94
N ARG A 181 12.35 -8.82 -9.91
CA ARG A 181 11.99 -10.19 -10.30
C ARG A 181 12.08 -11.17 -9.13
N MET A 182 13.24 -11.25 -8.47
CA MET A 182 13.45 -12.18 -7.35
C MET A 182 12.51 -11.90 -6.17
N PHE A 183 12.15 -10.64 -5.95
CA PHE A 183 11.19 -10.25 -4.92
C PHE A 183 9.76 -10.68 -5.27
N ALA A 184 9.33 -10.47 -6.52
CA ALA A 184 8.04 -10.94 -7.00
C ALA A 184 7.93 -12.47 -6.94
N ASP A 185 8.96 -13.20 -7.41
CA ASP A 185 9.00 -14.66 -7.38
C ASP A 185 8.89 -15.19 -5.96
N ALA A 186 9.62 -14.60 -5.01
CA ALA A 186 9.57 -15.00 -3.61
C ALA A 186 8.18 -14.75 -2.99
N MET A 187 7.56 -13.62 -3.30
CA MET A 187 6.22 -13.27 -2.83
C MET A 187 5.16 -14.25 -3.34
N LEU A 188 5.21 -14.62 -4.62
CA LEU A 188 4.30 -15.60 -5.22
C LEU A 188 4.52 -17.01 -4.64
N HIS A 189 5.77 -17.38 -4.37
CA HIS A 189 6.10 -18.69 -3.79
C HIS A 189 5.59 -18.84 -2.35
N THR A 190 5.70 -17.79 -1.53
CA THR A 190 5.16 -17.79 -0.16
C THR A 190 3.64 -17.99 -0.17
N HIS A 191 2.92 -17.34 -1.10
CA HIS A 191 1.47 -17.51 -1.23
C HIS A 191 1.06 -18.92 -1.63
N ALA A 192 1.75 -19.52 -2.61
CA ALA A 192 1.45 -20.88 -3.08
C ALA A 192 1.62 -21.96 -1.98
N MET A 193 2.45 -21.71 -0.97
CA MET A 193 2.65 -22.61 0.17
C MET A 193 1.57 -22.48 1.24
N THR A 194 0.86 -21.34 1.29
CA THR A 194 -0.18 -21.05 2.31
C THR A 194 -1.61 -21.31 1.82
N GLY A 195 -1.81 -21.55 0.52
CA GLY A 195 -3.11 -21.89 -0.05
C GLY A 195 -3.42 -23.39 0.07
N ASN A 196 -4.17 -23.75 1.11
CA ASN A 196 -4.89 -25.03 1.26
C ASN A 196 -6.29 -24.74 1.81
#